data_AF-A0AAD0VB92-F1
#
_entry.id   AF-A0AAD0VB92-F1
#
_cell.length_a   1.000
_cell.length_b   1.000
_cell.length_c   1.000
_cell.angle_alpha   90.00
_cell.angle_beta   90.00
_cell.angle_gamma   90.00
#
_symmetry.space_group_name_H-M   'P 1'
#
loop_
_entity.id
_entity.type
_entity.pdbx_description
1 polymer ?
#
loop_
_entity_poly.entity_id
_entity_poly.type
_entity_poly.pdbx_seq_one_letter_code
_entity_poly.pdbx_strand_id
1 'polypeptide(L)'
;MATKEEMINWAKDCVYRWIDIDGYYGAQCVDLTMAYTKIFGGYQMYGNALDYLKNPIPKNWIRYSAKEEKIAAGDIAIWQWSANDIFGHVGIVISVNNNLITSVEQNVDGTPERGGVARIKTRDNAHLVGFIRPFYDESRNWELKSENGKFTVLVTSINVRVKPSVTAKIVDNYSQGEIIYYDNYVINEGFIWISYISFGGERHYVATGTHDGNKCTSSWGEFKEQ
;
A
#
# COMPACT_ATOMS: atom_id res chain seq x y z
N MET A 1 -4.53 4.14 -7.83
CA MET A 1 -3.11 3.81 -7.64
C MET A 1 -3.04 2.48 -6.90
N ALA A 2 -1.89 1.83 -6.78
CA ALA A 2 -1.82 0.63 -5.94
C ALA A 2 -1.77 1.03 -4.47
N THR A 3 -2.35 0.22 -3.60
CA THR A 3 -2.29 0.49 -2.16
C THR A 3 -0.99 0.03 -1.58
N LYS A 4 -0.64 0.57 -0.41
CA LYS A 4 0.56 0.16 0.33
C LYS A 4 0.66 -1.36 0.47
N GLU A 5 -0.44 -2.01 0.84
CA GLU A 5 -0.48 -3.46 1.02
C GLU A 5 -0.31 -4.23 -0.30
N GLU A 6 -0.91 -3.78 -1.41
CA GLU A 6 -0.72 -4.42 -2.72
C GLU A 6 0.73 -4.39 -3.17
N MET A 7 1.37 -3.25 -2.98
CA MET A 7 2.77 -3.08 -3.37
C MET A 7 3.70 -3.93 -2.48
N ILE A 8 3.43 -3.99 -1.17
CA ILE A 8 4.16 -4.89 -0.26
C ILE A 8 3.95 -6.36 -0.63
N ASN A 9 2.71 -6.77 -0.92
CA ASN A 9 2.41 -8.16 -1.26
C ASN A 9 3.00 -8.55 -2.61
N TRP A 10 3.01 -7.65 -3.59
CA TRP A 10 3.74 -7.88 -4.84
C TRP A 10 5.23 -8.18 -4.61
N ALA A 11 5.88 -7.46 -3.69
CA ALA A 11 7.28 -7.73 -3.35
C ALA A 11 7.44 -9.10 -2.68
N LYS A 12 6.54 -9.48 -1.77
CA LYS A 12 6.53 -10.82 -1.15
C LYS A 12 6.32 -11.93 -2.19
N ASP A 13 5.43 -11.72 -3.16
CA ASP A 13 5.17 -12.65 -4.27
C ASP A 13 6.38 -12.78 -5.21
N CYS A 14 7.34 -11.86 -5.12
CA CYS A 14 8.59 -11.95 -5.87
C CYS A 14 9.66 -12.84 -5.20
N VAL A 15 9.50 -13.23 -3.95
CA VAL A 15 10.47 -14.10 -3.26
C VAL A 15 10.67 -15.39 -4.05
N TYR A 16 11.92 -15.83 -4.18
CA TYR A 16 12.39 -16.95 -5.01
C TYR A 16 12.38 -16.71 -6.53
N ARG A 17 11.89 -15.57 -7.03
CA ARG A 17 11.94 -15.26 -8.47
C ARG A 17 13.31 -14.72 -8.88
N TRP A 18 13.68 -15.02 -10.11
CA TRP A 18 14.78 -14.40 -10.83
C TRP A 18 14.22 -13.27 -11.70
N ILE A 19 14.50 -12.03 -11.33
CA ILE A 19 14.08 -10.85 -12.09
C ILE A 19 15.33 -10.18 -12.63
N ASP A 20 15.42 -10.12 -13.96
CA ASP A 20 16.46 -9.43 -14.72
C ASP A 20 15.70 -8.59 -15.76
N ILE A 21 15.67 -7.28 -15.57
CA ILE A 21 14.81 -6.38 -16.35
C ILE A 21 15.60 -5.46 -17.28
N ASP A 22 16.89 -5.27 -17.01
CA ASP A 22 17.78 -4.49 -17.87
C ASP A 22 18.71 -5.36 -18.75
N GLY A 23 18.81 -6.66 -18.48
CA GLY A 23 19.64 -7.60 -19.22
C GLY A 23 21.13 -7.56 -18.84
N TYR A 24 21.50 -6.86 -17.76
CA TYR A 24 22.88 -6.66 -17.34
C TYR A 24 23.18 -7.39 -16.03
N TYR A 25 24.19 -8.25 -16.06
CA TYR A 25 24.68 -8.99 -14.88
C TYR A 25 23.63 -9.87 -14.17
N GLY A 26 22.52 -10.21 -14.83
CA GLY A 26 21.50 -11.11 -14.28
C GLY A 26 20.63 -10.44 -13.21
N ALA A 27 20.18 -11.19 -12.21
CA ALA A 27 19.21 -10.71 -11.23
C ALA A 27 19.87 -9.91 -10.08
N GLN A 28 20.25 -8.66 -10.35
CA GLN A 28 20.89 -7.76 -9.38
C GLN A 28 19.88 -7.19 -8.38
N CYS A 29 20.37 -6.53 -7.32
CA CYS A 29 19.52 -5.91 -6.31
C CYS A 29 18.59 -4.83 -6.91
N VAL A 30 19.08 -4.12 -7.92
CA VAL A 30 18.36 -3.05 -8.60
C VAL A 30 17.22 -3.58 -9.48
N ASP A 31 17.32 -4.77 -10.08
CA ASP A 31 16.29 -5.31 -11.00
C ASP A 31 14.91 -5.44 -10.36
N LEU A 32 14.84 -5.95 -9.14
CA LEU A 32 13.59 -6.05 -8.39
C LEU A 32 12.97 -4.65 -8.20
N THR A 33 13.80 -3.65 -7.88
CA THR A 33 13.36 -2.26 -7.68
C THR A 33 12.98 -1.59 -9.00
N MET A 34 13.70 -1.86 -10.09
CA MET A 34 13.38 -1.39 -11.44
C MET A 34 12.03 -1.96 -11.90
N ALA A 35 11.78 -3.25 -11.67
CA ALA A 35 10.49 -3.87 -11.96
C ALA A 35 9.36 -3.24 -11.13
N TYR A 36 9.59 -3.04 -9.82
CA TYR A 36 8.64 -2.43 -8.91
C TYR A 36 8.26 -0.99 -9.33
N THR A 37 9.26 -0.17 -9.61
CA THR A 37 9.06 1.24 -10.02
C THR A 37 8.42 1.35 -11.41
N LYS A 38 8.72 0.43 -12.33
CA LYS A 38 8.04 0.34 -13.63
C LYS A 38 6.56 0.02 -13.48
N ILE A 39 6.21 -0.95 -12.63
CA ILE A 39 4.83 -1.40 -12.44
C ILE A 39 3.99 -0.34 -11.70
N PHE A 40 4.48 0.18 -10.58
CA PHE A 40 3.68 1.05 -9.70
C PHE A 40 3.91 2.54 -9.93
N GLY A 41 5.07 2.91 -10.46
CA GLY A 41 5.45 4.30 -10.72
C GLY A 41 5.37 4.69 -12.19
N GLY A 42 5.17 3.73 -13.11
CA GLY A 42 5.22 3.97 -14.56
C GLY A 42 6.59 4.46 -15.04
N TYR A 43 7.65 4.23 -14.25
CA TYR A 43 8.99 4.72 -14.52
C TYR A 43 10.03 3.68 -14.07
N GLN A 44 10.88 3.22 -14.99
CA GLN A 44 11.97 2.31 -14.68
C GLN A 44 13.19 3.13 -14.24
N MET A 45 13.58 2.95 -12.97
CA MET A 45 14.84 3.52 -12.47
C MET A 45 16.06 2.91 -13.17
N TYR A 46 17.22 3.56 -13.06
CA TYR A 46 18.46 3.15 -13.72
C TYR A 46 19.68 3.38 -12.83
N GLY A 47 20.81 2.75 -13.17
CA GLY A 47 22.06 2.84 -12.41
C GLY A 47 22.11 1.89 -11.21
N ASN A 48 23.11 2.07 -10.37
CA ASN A 48 23.35 1.30 -9.16
C ASN A 48 22.44 1.76 -8.02
N ALA A 49 22.40 0.98 -6.94
CA ALA A 49 21.57 1.26 -5.77
C ALA A 49 21.81 2.67 -5.17
N LEU A 50 23.07 3.13 -5.05
CA LEU A 50 23.35 4.48 -4.53
C LEU A 50 22.91 5.61 -5.48
N ASP A 51 22.79 5.35 -6.78
CA ASP A 51 22.32 6.35 -7.73
C ASP A 51 20.84 6.71 -7.44
N TYR A 52 20.10 5.83 -6.76
CA TYR A 52 18.70 6.05 -6.39
C TYR A 52 18.54 7.11 -5.30
N LEU A 53 19.64 7.60 -4.69
CA LEU A 53 19.65 8.78 -3.83
C LEU A 53 19.59 10.09 -4.61
N LYS A 54 19.84 10.07 -5.94
CA LYS A 54 19.95 11.28 -6.76
C LYS A 54 19.09 11.25 -8.02
N ASN A 55 18.92 10.09 -8.64
CA ASN A 55 18.19 9.94 -9.92
C ASN A 55 16.75 10.46 -9.87
N PRO A 56 16.11 10.73 -11.02
CA PRO A 56 14.67 10.93 -11.03
C PRO A 56 13.93 9.72 -10.42
N ILE A 57 12.83 10.00 -9.73
CA ILE A 57 11.94 8.97 -9.15
C ILE A 57 10.55 9.11 -9.78
N PRO A 58 9.70 8.07 -9.67
CA PRO A 58 8.33 8.17 -10.16
C PRO A 58 7.59 9.39 -9.62
N LYS A 59 6.65 9.91 -10.42
CA LYS A 59 5.88 11.10 -10.06
C LYS A 59 5.15 10.90 -8.72
N ASN A 60 5.18 11.93 -7.86
CA ASN A 60 4.60 11.96 -6.52
C ASN A 60 5.26 11.04 -5.47
N TRP A 61 6.24 10.23 -5.85
CA TRP A 61 7.04 9.49 -4.86
C TRP A 61 8.00 10.47 -4.18
N ILE A 62 8.38 10.19 -2.94
CA ILE A 62 9.22 11.08 -2.14
C ILE A 62 10.49 10.34 -1.75
N ARG A 63 11.64 11.02 -1.85
CA ARG A 63 12.92 10.52 -1.33
C ARG A 63 13.23 11.18 0.00
N TYR A 64 13.71 10.39 0.95
CA TYR A 64 14.18 10.86 2.25
C TYR A 64 15.62 10.43 2.52
N SER A 65 16.38 11.28 3.19
CA SER A 65 17.59 10.84 3.90
C SER A 65 17.19 10.04 5.14
N ALA A 66 17.97 9.01 5.50
CA ALA A 66 17.72 8.22 6.70
C ALA A 66 17.80 9.03 8.01
N LYS A 67 18.36 10.25 7.95
CA LYS A 67 18.44 11.19 9.08
C LYS A 67 17.21 12.11 9.21
N GLU A 68 16.43 12.24 8.15
CA GLU A 68 15.34 13.22 8.05
C GLU A 68 13.98 12.62 8.40
N GLU A 69 13.78 11.33 8.12
CA GLU A 69 12.51 10.64 8.33
C GLU A 69 12.75 9.17 8.70
N LYS A 70 11.79 8.58 9.39
CA LYS A 70 11.79 7.15 9.72
C LYS A 70 11.27 6.34 8.55
N ILE A 71 12.02 5.29 8.23
CA ILE A 71 11.61 4.29 7.26
C ILE A 71 10.38 3.52 7.75
N ALA A 72 9.51 3.14 6.82
CA ALA A 72 8.30 2.38 7.09
C ALA A 72 8.18 1.21 6.10
N ALA A 73 7.27 0.27 6.41
CA ALA A 73 6.86 -0.73 5.44
C ALA A 73 6.42 -0.05 4.12
N GLY A 74 6.65 -0.71 2.99
CA GLY A 74 6.37 -0.23 1.63
C GLY A 74 7.46 0.67 1.03
N ASP A 75 8.36 1.25 1.84
CA ASP A 75 9.45 2.06 1.32
C ASP A 75 10.46 1.18 0.56
N ILE A 76 11.22 1.79 -0.36
CA ILE A 76 12.42 1.19 -0.97
C ILE A 76 13.60 1.68 -0.14
N ALA A 77 14.22 0.77 0.60
CA ALA A 77 15.41 1.06 1.38
C ALA A 77 16.65 1.13 0.48
N ILE A 78 17.57 2.05 0.80
CA ILE A 78 18.86 2.21 0.15
C ILE A 78 19.94 2.13 1.23
N TRP A 79 20.85 1.17 1.09
CA TRP A 79 21.95 0.94 2.02
C TRP A 79 23.31 1.23 1.40
N GLN A 80 24.24 1.62 2.26
CA GLN A 80 25.67 1.72 1.96
C GLN A 80 26.46 1.09 3.11
N TRP A 81 27.18 0.00 2.84
CA TRP A 81 27.84 -0.76 3.92
C TRP A 81 29.11 -0.10 4.44
N SER A 82 29.80 0.66 3.59
CA SER A 82 30.99 1.42 3.97
C SER A 82 31.23 2.57 2.99
N ALA A 83 32.15 3.47 3.32
CA ALA A 83 32.55 4.54 2.38
C ALA A 83 33.14 4.02 1.05
N ASN A 84 33.64 2.78 1.02
CA ASN A 84 34.17 2.13 -0.18
C ASN A 84 33.10 1.35 -0.96
N ASP A 85 31.90 1.22 -0.41
CA ASP A 85 30.76 0.65 -1.13
C ASP A 85 30.22 1.72 -2.09
N ILE A 86 30.62 1.59 -3.35
CA ILE A 86 30.27 2.54 -4.43
C ILE A 86 29.00 2.14 -5.19
N PHE A 87 28.49 0.92 -4.98
CA PHE A 87 27.30 0.42 -5.66
C PHE A 87 26.07 0.53 -4.78
N GLY A 88 26.22 0.23 -3.49
CA GLY A 88 25.14 0.16 -2.50
C GLY A 88 24.25 -1.06 -2.69
N HIS A 89 23.17 -1.06 -1.92
CA HIS A 89 22.15 -2.10 -1.99
C HIS A 89 20.74 -1.53 -1.85
N VAL A 90 19.75 -2.18 -2.46
CA VAL A 90 18.34 -1.78 -2.38
C VAL A 90 17.42 -2.96 -2.09
N GLY A 91 16.27 -2.65 -1.51
CA GLY A 91 15.24 -3.63 -1.17
C GLY A 91 13.89 -3.00 -0.88
N ILE A 92 12.81 -3.74 -1.11
CA ILE A 92 11.44 -3.28 -0.86
C ILE A 92 11.03 -3.70 0.54
N VAL A 93 10.82 -2.74 1.43
CA VAL A 93 10.54 -2.97 2.85
C VAL A 93 9.13 -3.56 3.02
N ILE A 94 9.03 -4.69 3.72
CA ILE A 94 7.75 -5.37 4.00
C ILE A 94 7.31 -5.22 5.46
N SER A 95 8.23 -4.95 6.38
CA SER A 95 7.91 -4.56 7.76
C SER A 95 9.08 -3.82 8.42
N VAL A 96 8.76 -3.00 9.42
CA VAL A 96 9.74 -2.34 10.30
C VAL A 96 9.30 -2.58 11.75
N ASN A 97 10.19 -3.12 12.57
CA ASN A 97 9.97 -3.30 14.01
C ASN A 97 11.14 -2.70 14.78
N ASN A 98 10.88 -1.58 15.47
CA ASN A 98 11.92 -0.73 16.05
C ASN A 98 12.97 -0.34 15.00
N ASN A 99 14.21 -0.80 15.17
CA ASN A 99 15.31 -0.53 14.24
C ASN A 99 15.54 -1.66 13.24
N LEU A 100 14.74 -2.74 13.28
CA LEU A 100 14.85 -3.87 12.37
C LEU A 100 13.95 -3.65 11.15
N ILE A 101 14.58 -3.66 9.98
CA ILE A 101 13.96 -3.48 8.67
C ILE A 101 13.93 -4.86 8.00
N THR A 102 12.73 -5.37 7.73
CA THR A 102 12.57 -6.59 6.93
C THR A 102 12.13 -6.22 5.53
N SER A 103 12.85 -6.71 4.53
CA SER A 103 12.64 -6.34 3.13
C SER A 103 12.81 -7.54 2.19
N VAL A 104 12.32 -7.40 0.96
CA VAL A 104 12.59 -8.32 -0.14
C VAL A 104 13.71 -7.72 -1.00
N GLU A 105 14.77 -8.49 -1.19
CA GLU A 105 16.03 -8.08 -1.80
C GLU A 105 16.49 -9.14 -2.82
N GLN A 106 17.05 -8.73 -3.95
CA GLN A 106 17.78 -9.63 -4.87
C GLN A 106 19.29 -9.57 -4.64
N ASN A 107 20.00 -10.60 -5.09
CA ASN A 107 21.45 -10.72 -5.00
C ASN A 107 22.03 -10.57 -3.58
N VAL A 108 21.39 -11.19 -2.58
CA VAL A 108 21.88 -11.20 -1.19
C VAL A 108 22.71 -12.43 -0.83
N ASP A 109 22.54 -13.49 -1.61
CA ASP A 109 23.22 -14.79 -1.53
C ASP A 109 23.76 -15.22 -2.92
N GLY A 110 23.82 -14.29 -3.87
CA GLY A 110 24.25 -14.48 -5.26
C GLY A 110 25.69 -14.03 -5.53
N THR A 111 26.01 -13.75 -6.80
CA THR A 111 27.33 -13.23 -7.20
C THR A 111 27.22 -11.94 -8.00
N PRO A 112 28.25 -11.07 -8.02
CA PRO A 112 28.24 -9.84 -8.81
C PRO A 112 27.99 -10.07 -10.31
N GLU A 113 28.43 -11.21 -10.86
CA GLU A 113 28.37 -11.48 -12.30
C GLU A 113 27.00 -11.99 -12.77
N ARG A 114 26.20 -12.55 -11.87
CA ARG A 114 24.92 -13.21 -12.20
C ARG A 114 23.73 -12.73 -11.38
N GLY A 115 23.97 -12.09 -10.24
CA GLY A 115 22.92 -11.75 -9.30
C GLY A 115 22.45 -12.94 -8.48
N GLY A 116 21.24 -12.83 -7.95
CA GLY A 116 20.59 -13.88 -7.16
C GLY A 116 19.10 -13.63 -7.03
N VAL A 117 18.34 -14.71 -6.85
CA VAL A 117 16.87 -14.65 -6.69
C VAL A 117 16.46 -13.82 -5.48
N ALA A 118 15.23 -13.32 -5.48
CA ALA A 118 14.74 -12.50 -4.38
C ALA A 118 14.61 -13.31 -3.07
N ARG A 119 15.02 -12.71 -1.96
CA ARG A 119 14.97 -13.28 -0.60
C ARG A 119 14.38 -12.27 0.37
N ILE A 120 13.81 -12.78 1.45
CA ILE A 120 13.50 -11.96 2.63
C ILE A 120 14.77 -11.81 3.45
N LYS A 121 15.12 -10.58 3.80
CA LYS A 121 16.22 -10.26 4.70
C LYS A 121 15.74 -9.30 5.78
N THR A 122 16.30 -9.47 6.98
CA THR A 122 16.12 -8.54 8.09
C THR A 122 17.48 -7.96 8.45
N ARG A 123 17.56 -6.64 8.55
CA ARG A 123 18.77 -5.87 8.86
C ARG A 123 18.42 -4.79 9.89
N ASP A 124 19.40 -4.33 10.65
CA ASP A 124 19.23 -3.10 11.42
C ASP A 124 19.32 -1.86 10.50
N ASN A 125 19.17 -0.67 11.08
CA ASN A 125 19.23 0.59 10.35
C ASN A 125 20.65 1.21 10.29
N ALA A 126 21.71 0.52 10.75
CA ALA A 126 23.04 1.10 10.91
C ALA A 126 23.65 1.60 9.58
N HIS A 127 23.32 0.92 8.48
CA HIS A 127 23.83 1.21 7.14
C HIS A 127 22.77 1.79 6.20
N LEU A 128 21.59 2.13 6.72
CA LEU A 128 20.54 2.76 5.91
C LEU A 128 20.95 4.22 5.64
N VAL A 129 21.07 4.59 4.37
CA VAL A 129 21.49 5.95 3.97
C VAL A 129 20.32 6.79 3.47
N GLY A 130 19.28 6.16 2.95
CA GLY A 130 18.06 6.82 2.52
C GLY A 130 17.00 5.82 2.10
N PHE A 131 15.85 6.33 1.72
CA PHE A 131 14.78 5.51 1.19
C PHE A 131 13.87 6.33 0.26
N ILE A 132 13.18 5.63 -0.63
CA ILE A 132 12.14 6.19 -1.48
C ILE A 132 10.81 5.67 -0.98
N ARG A 133 9.88 6.58 -0.68
CA ARG A 133 8.50 6.29 -0.29
C ARG A 133 7.61 6.38 -1.52
N PRO A 134 7.05 5.24 -1.98
CA PRO A 134 6.05 5.25 -3.05
C PRO A 134 4.85 6.13 -2.74
N PHE A 135 4.25 6.67 -3.78
CA PHE A 135 2.93 7.30 -3.68
C PHE A 135 1.87 6.20 -3.64
N TYR A 136 1.32 5.96 -2.45
CA TYR A 136 0.28 4.96 -2.26
C TYR A 136 -1.09 5.55 -2.56
N ASP A 137 -1.99 4.68 -3.01
CA ASP A 137 -3.41 4.96 -2.88
C ASP A 137 -3.80 4.80 -1.40
N GLU A 138 -3.99 5.94 -0.73
CA GLU A 138 -4.36 6.00 0.68
C GLU A 138 -5.82 5.61 0.94
N SER A 139 -6.61 5.33 -0.12
CA SER A 139 -8.00 4.84 -0.02
C SER A 139 -8.15 3.47 0.64
N ARG A 140 -7.09 2.91 1.26
CA ARG A 140 -7.09 1.65 2.03
C ARG A 140 -6.66 1.74 3.50
N ASN A 141 -6.36 2.91 4.05
CA ASN A 141 -6.26 3.05 5.52
C ASN A 141 -7.61 3.43 6.13
N TRP A 142 -8.67 2.73 5.74
CA TRP A 142 -9.97 2.90 6.36
C TRP A 142 -10.10 1.89 7.51
N GLU A 143 -10.28 2.40 8.72
CA GLU A 143 -10.48 1.58 9.91
C GLU A 143 -11.98 1.40 10.15
N LEU A 144 -12.44 0.15 10.23
CA LEU A 144 -13.79 -0.13 10.66
C LEU A 144 -13.92 0.14 12.15
N LYS A 145 -14.81 1.06 12.49
CA LYS A 145 -15.21 1.33 13.86
C LYS A 145 -16.45 0.52 14.18
N SER A 146 -16.39 -0.28 15.23
CA SER A 146 -17.53 -1.11 15.64
C SER A 146 -18.66 -0.23 16.15
N GLU A 147 -19.85 -0.44 15.59
CA GLU A 147 -21.09 0.23 15.96
C GLU A 147 -22.24 -0.65 15.48
N ASN A 148 -23.12 -1.07 16.40
CA ASN A 148 -24.31 -1.81 16.03
C ASN A 148 -25.48 -0.83 15.90
N GLY A 149 -26.16 -0.88 14.76
CA GLY A 149 -27.25 0.04 14.50
C GLY A 149 -28.14 -0.38 13.34
N LYS A 150 -29.18 0.43 13.16
CA LYS A 150 -30.14 0.28 12.08
C LYS A 150 -30.20 1.58 11.26
N PHE A 151 -30.09 1.43 9.94
CA PHE A 151 -30.22 2.51 8.97
C PHE A 151 -31.47 2.32 8.12
N THR A 152 -32.32 3.35 8.00
CA THR A 152 -33.51 3.35 7.12
C THR A 152 -33.26 4.26 5.93
N VAL A 153 -33.34 3.74 4.72
CA VAL A 153 -33.02 4.47 3.48
C VAL A 153 -34.12 5.50 3.18
N LEU A 154 -33.76 6.77 2.98
CA LEU A 154 -34.70 7.85 2.63
C LEU A 154 -34.55 8.37 1.19
N VAL A 155 -33.46 8.02 0.51
CA VAL A 155 -33.27 8.30 -0.93
C VAL A 155 -33.82 7.16 -1.80
N THR A 156 -33.98 7.41 -3.10
CA THR A 156 -34.62 6.45 -4.02
C THR A 156 -33.87 5.14 -4.15
N SER A 157 -32.53 5.16 -4.14
CA SER A 157 -31.69 3.96 -4.15
C SER A 157 -30.28 4.26 -3.61
N ILE A 158 -29.67 3.28 -2.94
CA ILE A 158 -28.27 3.32 -2.48
C ILE A 158 -27.56 2.01 -2.87
N ASN A 159 -26.39 2.13 -3.49
CA ASN A 159 -25.58 0.98 -3.90
C ASN A 159 -24.90 0.28 -2.71
N VAL A 160 -24.86 -1.05 -2.78
CA VAL A 160 -24.05 -1.93 -1.94
C VAL A 160 -22.76 -2.28 -2.68
N ARG A 161 -21.63 -2.12 -2.02
CA ARG A 161 -20.29 -2.32 -2.61
C ARG A 161 -19.46 -3.31 -1.80
N VAL A 162 -18.48 -3.90 -2.47
CA VAL A 162 -17.51 -4.83 -1.86
C VAL A 162 -16.41 -4.14 -1.03
N LYS A 163 -16.29 -2.81 -1.14
CA LYS A 163 -15.34 -1.97 -0.38
C LYS A 163 -15.97 -0.61 -0.11
N PRO A 164 -15.56 0.14 0.94
CA PRO A 164 -16.05 1.48 1.22
C PRO A 164 -15.39 2.51 0.27
N SER A 165 -15.61 2.36 -1.03
CA SER A 165 -15.09 3.25 -2.07
C SER A 165 -16.11 3.40 -3.20
N VAL A 166 -16.25 4.62 -3.74
CA VAL A 166 -17.15 4.94 -4.84
C VAL A 166 -16.77 4.25 -6.15
N THR A 167 -15.54 3.76 -6.27
CA THR A 167 -15.06 3.00 -7.44
C THR A 167 -15.17 1.48 -7.27
N ALA A 168 -15.51 1.00 -6.07
CA ALA A 168 -15.62 -0.42 -5.79
C ALA A 168 -16.79 -1.07 -6.53
N LYS A 169 -16.65 -2.35 -6.89
CA LYS A 169 -17.71 -3.15 -7.54
C LYS A 169 -19.02 -3.04 -6.75
N ILE A 170 -20.09 -2.71 -7.47
CA ILE A 170 -21.46 -2.75 -6.96
C ILE A 170 -21.94 -4.20 -7.02
N VAL A 171 -22.53 -4.68 -5.93
CA VAL A 171 -23.03 -6.05 -5.81
C VAL A 171 -24.52 -6.12 -5.54
N ASP A 172 -25.11 -5.04 -5.02
CA ASP A 172 -26.55 -4.94 -4.78
C ASP A 172 -26.97 -3.46 -4.61
N ASN A 173 -28.23 -3.21 -4.29
CA ASN A 173 -28.75 -1.89 -3.91
C ASN A 173 -29.92 -2.01 -2.93
N TYR A 174 -30.12 -0.98 -2.09
CA TYR A 174 -31.33 -0.79 -1.29
C TYR A 174 -32.17 0.34 -1.86
N SER A 175 -33.49 0.18 -1.83
CA SER A 175 -34.49 1.15 -2.23
C SER A 175 -35.02 1.96 -1.03
N GLN A 176 -35.70 3.07 -1.34
CA GLN A 176 -36.33 3.92 -0.31
C GLN A 176 -37.24 3.11 0.63
N GLY A 177 -37.09 3.33 1.94
CA GLY A 177 -37.86 2.68 2.99
C GLY A 177 -37.26 1.35 3.49
N GLU A 178 -36.29 0.78 2.77
CA GLU A 178 -35.61 -0.43 3.22
C GLU A 178 -34.69 -0.20 4.40
N ILE A 179 -34.41 -1.27 5.13
CA ILE A 179 -33.71 -1.26 6.41
C ILE A 179 -32.42 -2.06 6.28
N ILE A 180 -31.33 -1.47 6.76
CA ILE A 180 -30.00 -2.07 6.82
C ILE A 180 -29.58 -2.19 8.28
N TYR A 181 -29.31 -3.40 8.73
CA TYR A 181 -28.66 -3.66 10.02
C TYR A 181 -27.15 -3.74 9.79
N TYR A 182 -26.37 -3.03 10.60
CA TYR A 182 -24.92 -2.92 10.44
C TYR A 182 -24.19 -3.10 11.78
N ASP A 183 -22.93 -3.53 11.69
CA ASP A 183 -22.08 -3.84 12.86
C ASP A 183 -20.80 -2.98 12.92
N ASN A 184 -20.53 -2.21 11.86
CA ASN A 184 -19.41 -1.30 11.76
C ASN A 184 -19.76 -0.09 10.89
N TYR A 185 -19.03 1.00 11.09
CA TYR A 185 -18.97 2.11 10.15
C TYR A 185 -17.53 2.51 9.84
N VAL A 186 -17.34 3.24 8.75
CA VAL A 186 -16.05 3.82 8.37
C VAL A 186 -16.24 5.08 7.56
N ILE A 187 -15.35 6.05 7.75
CA ILE A 187 -15.31 7.27 6.94
C ILE A 187 -14.22 7.08 5.89
N ASN A 188 -14.60 7.12 4.61
CA ASN A 188 -13.66 7.01 3.51
C ASN A 188 -14.17 7.78 2.28
N GLU A 189 -13.25 8.37 1.51
CA GLU A 189 -13.55 9.13 0.28
C GLU A 189 -14.62 10.25 0.47
N GLY A 190 -14.69 10.85 1.66
CA GLY A 190 -15.67 11.89 1.97
C GLY A 190 -17.09 11.37 2.23
N PHE A 191 -17.26 10.08 2.45
CA PHE A 191 -18.54 9.46 2.80
C PHE A 191 -18.48 8.72 4.14
N ILE A 192 -19.64 8.63 4.78
CA ILE A 192 -19.89 7.70 5.87
C ILE A 192 -20.35 6.40 5.22
N TRP A 193 -19.67 5.30 5.53
CA TRP A 193 -20.00 3.97 5.07
C TRP A 193 -20.41 3.11 6.25
N ILE A 194 -21.63 2.58 6.24
CA ILE A 194 -21.99 1.47 7.13
C ILE A 194 -21.54 0.15 6.51
N SER A 195 -21.27 -0.85 7.35
CA SER A 195 -20.82 -2.16 6.93
C SER A 195 -21.49 -3.28 7.71
N TYR A 196 -21.80 -4.37 6.99
CA TYR A 196 -22.46 -5.55 7.53
C TYR A 196 -21.97 -6.81 6.83
N ILE A 197 -22.19 -7.98 7.44
CA ILE A 197 -21.99 -9.28 6.81
C ILE A 197 -23.26 -9.68 6.07
N SER A 198 -23.17 -9.89 4.76
CA SER A 198 -24.28 -10.35 3.92
C SER A 198 -24.68 -11.78 4.25
N PHE A 199 -25.85 -12.22 3.74
CA PHE A 199 -26.28 -13.62 3.85
C PHE A 199 -25.24 -14.62 3.28
N GLY A 200 -24.46 -14.20 2.27
CA GLY A 200 -23.38 -15.00 1.68
C GLY A 200 -22.09 -15.06 2.52
N GLY A 201 -22.05 -14.39 3.68
CA GLY A 201 -20.86 -14.33 4.54
C GLY A 201 -19.82 -13.28 4.13
N GLU A 202 -20.04 -12.56 3.04
CA GLU A 202 -19.14 -11.48 2.58
C GLU A 202 -19.47 -10.16 3.27
N ARG A 203 -18.44 -9.36 3.60
CA ARG A 203 -18.62 -8.02 4.16
C ARG A 203 -18.93 -7.00 3.06
N HIS A 204 -20.02 -6.26 3.25
CA HIS A 204 -20.50 -5.24 2.32
C HIS A 204 -20.47 -3.85 2.95
N TYR A 205 -20.53 -2.84 2.08
CA TYR A 205 -20.41 -1.43 2.43
C TYR A 205 -21.47 -0.60 1.71
N VAL A 206 -22.07 0.34 2.42
CA VAL A 206 -23.13 1.21 1.91
C VAL A 206 -22.82 2.64 2.33
N ALA A 207 -22.68 3.55 1.37
CA ALA A 207 -22.50 4.96 1.65
C ALA A 207 -23.83 5.56 2.11
N THR A 208 -23.87 6.24 3.25
CA THR A 208 -25.09 6.72 3.89
C THR A 208 -25.17 8.23 4.00
N GLY A 209 -24.17 8.94 3.50
CA GLY A 209 -24.06 10.39 3.64
C GLY A 209 -22.64 10.88 3.42
N THR A 210 -22.47 12.20 3.37
CA THR A 210 -21.17 12.85 3.18
C THR A 210 -20.54 13.26 4.52
N HIS A 211 -19.21 13.29 4.55
CA HIS A 211 -18.40 13.66 5.71
C HIS A 211 -17.23 14.54 5.26
N ASP A 212 -16.99 15.66 5.93
CA ASP A 212 -15.92 16.61 5.56
C ASP A 212 -14.56 16.33 6.24
N GLY A 213 -14.52 15.33 7.12
CA GLY A 213 -13.36 14.96 7.92
C GLY A 213 -13.52 15.32 9.41
N ASN A 214 -14.37 16.30 9.72
CA ASN A 214 -14.69 16.71 11.08
C ASN A 214 -16.13 16.35 11.49
N LYS A 215 -17.08 16.42 10.55
CA LYS A 215 -18.49 16.14 10.82
C LYS A 215 -19.21 15.52 9.63
N CYS A 216 -20.32 14.86 9.94
CA CYS A 216 -21.35 14.52 8.97
C CYS A 216 -21.92 15.80 8.35
N THR A 217 -21.94 15.87 7.01
CA THR A 217 -22.47 17.02 6.26
C THR A 217 -23.78 16.69 5.54
N SER A 218 -24.11 15.42 5.37
CA SER A 218 -25.44 14.98 4.90
C SER A 218 -25.75 13.55 5.37
N SER A 219 -27.03 13.20 5.41
CA SER A 219 -27.51 11.82 5.61
C SER A 219 -28.53 11.47 4.54
N TRP A 220 -28.40 10.28 3.96
CA TRP A 220 -29.30 9.72 2.94
C TRP A 220 -30.35 8.78 3.55
N GLY A 221 -30.43 8.77 4.88
CA GLY A 221 -31.37 7.98 5.66
C GLY A 221 -31.38 8.36 7.13
N GLU A 222 -32.04 7.53 7.94
CA GLU A 222 -32.14 7.72 9.39
C GLU A 222 -31.41 6.60 10.13
N PHE A 223 -30.55 7.00 11.07
CA PHE A 223 -29.87 6.10 12.00
C PHE A 223 -30.68 5.95 13.29
N LYS A 224 -30.76 4.72 13.80
CA LYS A 224 -31.29 4.40 15.13
C LYS A 224 -30.35 3.43 15.82
N GLU A 225 -29.94 3.76 17.04
CA GLU A 225 -29.19 2.86 17.91
C GLU A 225 -30.04 1.63 18.24
N GLN A 226 -29.36 0.51 18.48
CA GLN A 226 -29.99 -0.78 18.78
C GLN A 226 -29.76 -1.17 20.24
#